data_AF-A0AA91KUI4-F1
#
_entry.id   AF-A0AA91KUI4-F1
#
_cell.length_a   1.000
_cell.length_b   1.000
_cell.length_c   1.000
_cell.angle_alpha   90.00
_cell.angle_beta   90.00
_cell.angle_gamma   90.00
#
_symmetry.space_group_name_H-M   'P 1'
#
loop_
_entity.id
_entity.type
_entity.pdbx_description
1 polymer ?
#
loop_
_entity_poly.entity_id
_entity_poly.type
_entity_poly.pdbx_seq_one_letter_code
_entity_poly.pdbx_strand_id
1 'polypeptide(L)'
;MLRKALISSVIFGLSALPVTAATSALVVGVDIYPHELSLDGAVKDARDVAQALKTADVGTIREFINGQATKDAIRAAWLELVGAASKGDTIIFTYAGHGAQMPELVAGSEPDGLDEFLELPGFDRSRAEETAKEIIVDNELNAWFAEAEAKGVQVLFVSDSCYSGGMNRSISGKMRLAPTVRAQLPPPSQEAVSGAAVKDEDLAQVTILAASLESQPTPEVVIEGEPRGALSWSFARALEGAADRDGDGLISRVELEDYVFSNVKLQSEALQVPNFTPQVPRSDREIVLSLPRSATLATGSGGAATGRSVKLKPARDMGWTGKLALSVDGVAPRLENVGGSGVPYRWDAASGTFYTPNGDVAGEHVAPDMVQGVVDKFIVLDFLKALAAQNPGKVSLTPVKDIYSSGDRLNFDAPQSGYANMLVVNLANTGEVQLLDAQIAGSGSHVFKLTDLEVVKPFGADHLVVVSTNAPIDAVAAALAGPGVDASRFLRLLEERLDGTDSAVAIQPLYTRERVQ
;
A
#
# COMPACT_ATOMS: atom_id res chain seq x y z
N MET A 1 67.07 47.95 21.13
CA MET A 1 66.12 47.71 20.02
C MET A 1 65.96 46.20 19.86
N LEU A 2 64.89 45.61 20.39
CA LEU A 2 64.50 44.21 20.10
C LEU A 2 62.98 44.20 19.94
N ARG A 3 62.49 44.04 18.71
CA ARG A 3 61.07 43.87 18.39
C ARG A 3 60.75 42.36 18.38
N LYS A 4 59.85 41.93 19.27
CA LYS A 4 59.24 40.59 19.25
C LYS A 4 58.18 40.56 18.15
N ALA A 5 58.28 39.60 17.23
CA ALA A 5 57.23 39.30 16.26
C ALA A 5 56.31 38.21 16.85
N LEU A 6 55.01 38.50 16.97
CA LEU A 6 53.97 37.50 17.23
C LEU A 6 53.60 36.85 15.89
N ILE A 7 53.73 35.53 15.80
CA ILE A 7 53.14 34.71 14.73
C ILE A 7 51.75 34.33 15.21
N SER A 8 50.72 34.79 14.50
CA SER A 8 49.32 34.40 14.74
C SER A 8 49.00 33.22 13.84
N SER A 9 48.80 32.03 14.44
CA SER A 9 48.35 30.84 13.74
C SER A 9 46.85 30.95 13.45
N VAL A 10 46.49 31.10 12.17
CA VAL A 10 45.11 31.00 11.70
C VAL A 10 44.79 29.51 11.53
N ILE A 11 43.97 28.98 12.45
CA ILE A 11 43.38 27.64 12.32
C ILE A 11 42.18 27.80 11.38
N PHE A 12 42.33 27.35 10.13
CA PHE A 12 41.18 27.10 9.26
C PHE A 12 40.46 25.85 9.78
N GLY A 13 39.38 26.07 10.54
CA GLY A 13 38.41 25.00 10.78
C GLY A 13 37.71 24.70 9.47
N LEU A 14 38.05 23.57 8.83
CA LEU A 14 37.15 22.95 7.86
C LEU A 14 35.90 22.55 8.64
N SER A 15 34.82 23.32 8.49
CA SER A 15 33.48 22.84 8.79
C SER A 15 33.22 21.67 7.86
N ALA A 16 33.34 20.44 8.37
CA ALA A 16 32.81 19.27 7.68
C ALA A 16 31.32 19.54 7.45
N LEU A 17 30.91 19.62 6.19
CA LEU A 17 29.50 19.60 5.85
C LEU A 17 28.91 18.32 6.49
N PRO A 18 27.73 18.39 7.12
CA PRO A 18 27.09 17.18 7.62
C PRO A 18 26.94 16.22 6.44
N VAL A 19 27.61 15.07 6.51
CA VAL A 19 27.40 14.00 5.54
C VAL A 19 26.01 13.47 5.84
N THR A 20 25.03 13.89 5.05
CA THR A 20 23.70 13.28 5.05
C THR A 20 23.87 11.85 4.56
N ALA A 21 23.38 10.87 5.32
CA ALA A 21 23.31 9.48 4.88
C ALA A 21 22.72 9.41 3.46
N ALA A 22 23.40 8.71 2.56
CA ALA A 22 22.96 8.60 1.17
C ALA A 22 21.91 7.48 1.04
N THR A 23 20.99 7.65 0.10
CA THR A 23 20.03 6.61 -0.28
C THR A 23 20.33 6.13 -1.70
N SER A 24 20.30 4.81 -1.89
CA SER A 24 20.35 4.16 -3.20
C SER A 24 19.26 3.11 -3.29
N ALA A 25 18.95 2.65 -4.50
CA ALA A 25 17.87 1.71 -4.70
C ALA A 25 18.15 0.63 -5.76
N LEU A 26 17.64 -0.56 -5.49
CA LEU A 26 17.50 -1.70 -6.39
C LEU A 26 16.00 -1.97 -6.58
N VAL A 27 15.51 -1.87 -7.81
CA VAL A 27 14.08 -1.93 -8.14
C VAL A 27 13.87 -3.03 -9.17
N VAL A 28 13.05 -4.02 -8.83
CA VAL A 28 12.82 -5.20 -9.67
C VAL A 28 11.32 -5.39 -9.91
N GLY A 29 10.93 -5.55 -11.17
CA GLY A 29 9.54 -5.81 -11.57
C GLY A 29 9.45 -6.83 -12.68
N VAL A 30 8.68 -7.91 -12.47
CA VAL A 30 8.57 -9.00 -13.43
C VAL A 30 7.10 -9.34 -13.70
N ASP A 31 6.64 -9.04 -14.91
CA ASP A 31 5.33 -9.45 -15.44
C ASP A 31 5.43 -10.67 -16.34
N ILE A 32 6.48 -10.76 -17.16
CA ILE A 32 6.59 -11.76 -18.22
C ILE A 32 7.33 -13.00 -17.71
N TYR A 33 6.59 -14.08 -17.52
CA TYR A 33 7.12 -15.41 -17.21
C TYR A 33 6.81 -16.35 -18.39
N PRO A 34 7.81 -16.80 -19.19
CA PRO A 34 7.57 -17.64 -20.36
C PRO A 34 7.05 -19.05 -20.05
N HIS A 35 7.24 -19.53 -18.82
CA HIS A 35 6.89 -20.89 -18.39
C HIS A 35 5.81 -20.93 -17.30
N GLU A 36 5.39 -19.76 -16.81
CA GLU A 36 4.43 -19.61 -15.72
C GLU A 36 3.36 -18.57 -16.12
N LEU A 37 2.38 -18.33 -15.25
CA LEU A 37 1.37 -17.31 -15.52
C LEU A 37 2.02 -15.93 -15.52
N SER A 38 1.88 -15.16 -16.61
CA SER A 38 2.39 -13.79 -16.63
C SER A 38 1.45 -12.84 -15.87
N LEU A 39 2.00 -11.87 -15.14
CA LEU A 39 1.30 -10.80 -14.41
C LEU A 39 1.05 -9.58 -15.30
N ASP A 40 0.28 -8.59 -14.82
CA ASP A 40 -0.04 -7.36 -15.57
C ASP A 40 0.44 -6.06 -14.88
N GLY A 41 0.74 -6.10 -13.58
CA GLY A 41 0.98 -4.91 -12.76
C GLY A 41 2.39 -4.77 -12.18
N ALA A 42 3.22 -5.81 -12.17
CA ALA A 42 4.51 -5.81 -11.47
C ALA A 42 5.53 -4.87 -12.12
N VAL A 43 5.58 -4.80 -13.45
CA VAL A 43 6.47 -3.83 -14.13
C VAL A 43 5.98 -2.40 -13.92
N LYS A 44 4.67 -2.21 -13.87
CA LYS A 44 4.06 -0.90 -13.62
C LYS A 44 4.42 -0.40 -12.23
N ASP A 45 4.36 -1.28 -11.24
CA ASP A 45 4.77 -0.99 -9.86
C ASP A 45 6.25 -0.64 -9.73
N ALA A 46 7.14 -1.45 -10.30
CA ALA A 46 8.57 -1.16 -10.29
C ALA A 46 8.89 0.21 -10.92
N ARG A 47 8.25 0.54 -12.05
CA ARG A 47 8.42 1.85 -12.69
C ARG A 47 7.89 3.00 -11.85
N ASP A 48 6.75 2.82 -11.17
CA ASP A 48 6.17 3.84 -10.30
C ASP A 48 7.08 4.12 -9.10
N VAL A 49 7.58 3.07 -8.44
CA VAL A 49 8.57 3.18 -7.37
C VAL A 49 9.84 3.87 -7.87
N ALA A 50 10.39 3.46 -9.01
CA ALA A 50 11.57 4.10 -9.60
C ALA A 50 11.34 5.59 -9.90
N GLN A 51 10.14 5.96 -10.35
CA GLN A 51 9.78 7.36 -10.61
C GLN A 51 9.62 8.16 -9.32
N ALA A 52 9.03 7.59 -8.28
CA ALA A 52 8.92 8.21 -6.95
C ALA A 52 10.32 8.46 -6.35
N LEU A 53 11.21 7.46 -6.42
CA LEU A 53 12.61 7.58 -5.98
C LEU A 53 13.36 8.70 -6.73
N LYS A 54 13.19 8.79 -8.06
CA LYS A 54 13.75 9.90 -8.86
C LYS A 54 13.20 11.25 -8.43
N THR A 55 11.90 11.33 -8.16
CA THR A 55 11.22 12.56 -7.73
C THR A 55 11.68 13.03 -6.34
N ALA A 56 12.10 12.08 -5.50
CA ALA A 56 12.71 12.30 -4.20
C ALA A 56 14.23 12.60 -4.25
N ASP A 57 14.81 12.72 -5.45
CA ASP A 57 16.24 12.98 -5.69
C ASP A 57 17.19 11.87 -5.19
N VAL A 58 16.74 10.59 -5.20
CA VAL A 58 17.62 9.43 -4.92
C VAL A 58 18.66 9.28 -6.04
N GLY A 59 19.94 9.32 -5.68
CA GLY A 59 21.04 9.48 -6.63
C GLY A 59 21.37 8.23 -7.48
N THR A 60 21.33 7.04 -6.88
CA THR A 60 21.67 5.78 -7.56
C THR A 60 20.48 4.84 -7.53
N ILE A 61 19.92 4.56 -8.70
CA ILE A 61 18.81 3.60 -8.88
C ILE A 61 19.22 2.57 -9.93
N ARG A 62 19.11 1.29 -9.58
CA ARG A 62 19.30 0.14 -10.48
C ARG A 62 17.92 -0.48 -10.69
N GLU A 63 17.45 -0.50 -11.93
CA GLU A 63 16.09 -0.95 -12.29
C GLU A 63 16.20 -2.15 -13.23
N PHE A 64 15.53 -3.27 -12.88
CA PHE A 64 15.50 -4.49 -13.67
C PHE A 64 14.06 -4.92 -13.94
N ILE A 65 13.71 -4.96 -15.23
CA ILE A 65 12.34 -5.22 -15.69
C ILE A 65 12.27 -6.47 -16.55
N ASN A 66 11.32 -7.36 -16.27
CA ASN A 66 11.09 -8.61 -17.00
C ASN A 66 12.40 -9.38 -17.19
N GLY A 67 12.73 -9.82 -18.42
CA GLY A 67 13.92 -10.60 -18.74
C GLY A 67 15.28 -9.96 -18.38
N GLN A 68 15.31 -8.69 -17.94
CA GLN A 68 16.52 -8.07 -17.38
C GLN A 68 16.77 -8.50 -15.92
N ALA A 69 15.74 -8.94 -15.21
CA ALA A 69 15.78 -9.36 -13.81
C ALA A 69 16.35 -10.78 -13.67
N THR A 70 17.63 -10.95 -14.02
CA THR A 70 18.35 -12.21 -13.77
C THR A 70 19.01 -12.18 -12.40
N LYS A 71 19.20 -13.35 -11.78
CA LYS A 71 19.86 -13.44 -10.46
C LYS A 71 21.24 -12.76 -10.49
N ASP A 72 22.03 -13.04 -11.53
CA ASP A 72 23.36 -12.46 -11.69
C ASP A 72 23.33 -10.93 -11.79
N ALA A 73 22.37 -10.35 -12.51
CA ALA A 73 22.25 -8.91 -12.66
C ALA A 73 21.81 -8.22 -11.35
N ILE A 74 20.83 -8.82 -10.65
CA ILE A 74 20.33 -8.35 -9.35
C ILE A 74 21.47 -8.42 -8.32
N ARG A 75 22.18 -9.55 -8.25
CA ARG A 75 23.30 -9.77 -7.33
C ARG A 75 24.46 -8.82 -7.61
N ALA A 76 24.82 -8.61 -8.88
CA ALA A 76 25.87 -7.67 -9.25
C ALA A 76 25.52 -6.22 -8.84
N ALA A 77 24.26 -5.81 -9.04
CA ALA A 77 23.79 -4.52 -8.58
C ALA A 77 23.80 -4.41 -7.05
N TRP A 78 23.35 -5.44 -6.33
CA TRP A 78 23.43 -5.46 -4.87
C TRP A 78 24.86 -5.25 -4.37
N LEU A 79 25.83 -6.00 -4.90
CA LEU A 79 27.24 -5.87 -4.55
C LEU A 79 27.81 -4.48 -4.88
N GLU A 80 27.41 -3.90 -6.01
CA GLU A 80 27.77 -2.53 -6.38
C GLU A 80 27.27 -1.52 -5.34
N LEU A 81 25.99 -1.60 -4.97
CA LEU A 81 25.35 -0.69 -4.02
C LEU A 81 25.94 -0.83 -2.61
N VAL A 82 26.04 -2.06 -2.10
CA VAL A 82 26.68 -2.34 -0.80
C VAL A 82 28.14 -1.90 -0.81
N GLY A 83 28.87 -2.15 -1.91
CA GLY A 83 30.26 -1.75 -2.06
C GLY A 83 30.48 -0.24 -1.95
N ALA A 84 29.61 0.56 -2.59
CA ALA A 84 29.66 2.01 -2.58
C ALA A 84 29.13 2.66 -1.28
N ALA A 85 28.24 1.98 -0.55
CA ALA A 85 27.62 2.51 0.65
C ALA A 85 28.58 2.66 1.85
N SER A 86 28.35 3.68 2.66
CA SER A 86 28.98 3.93 3.95
C SER A 86 28.05 3.58 5.11
N LYS A 87 28.61 3.44 6.32
CA LYS A 87 27.81 3.21 7.52
C LYS A 87 26.76 4.32 7.69
N GLY A 88 25.51 3.92 7.86
CA GLY A 88 24.34 4.81 8.00
C GLY A 88 23.63 5.13 6.68
N ASP A 89 24.21 4.80 5.52
CA ASP A 89 23.51 4.91 4.23
C ASP A 89 22.37 3.89 4.14
N THR A 90 21.40 4.14 3.27
CA THR A 90 20.22 3.28 3.06
C THR A 90 20.23 2.70 1.65
N ILE A 91 19.96 1.39 1.55
CA ILE A 91 19.65 0.69 0.30
C ILE A 91 18.18 0.27 0.34
N ILE A 92 17.38 0.79 -0.59
CA ILE A 92 16.01 0.36 -0.80
C ILE A 92 16.02 -0.76 -1.83
N PHE A 93 15.57 -1.95 -1.48
CA PHE A 93 15.38 -3.04 -2.43
C PHE A 93 13.89 -3.32 -2.58
N THR A 94 13.34 -3.13 -3.77
CA THR A 94 11.94 -3.46 -4.06
C THR A 94 11.84 -4.59 -5.07
N TYR A 95 10.90 -5.50 -4.83
CA TYR A 95 10.56 -6.59 -5.74
C TYR A 95 9.04 -6.65 -5.91
N ALA A 96 8.58 -6.62 -7.16
CA ALA A 96 7.21 -6.94 -7.54
C ALA A 96 7.24 -8.08 -8.56
N GLY A 97 6.51 -9.16 -8.27
CA GLY A 97 6.53 -10.36 -9.10
C GLY A 97 5.95 -11.57 -8.39
N HIS A 98 6.17 -12.76 -8.93
CA HIS A 98 5.81 -14.02 -8.29
C HIS A 98 6.76 -14.33 -7.13
N GLY A 99 6.18 -14.79 -6.04
CA GLY A 99 6.87 -15.58 -5.04
C GLY A 99 6.25 -16.98 -4.97
N ALA A 100 6.98 -17.90 -4.38
CA ALA A 100 6.53 -19.27 -4.14
C ALA A 100 7.31 -19.92 -3.00
N GLN A 101 6.90 -21.13 -2.64
CA GLN A 101 7.53 -21.97 -1.63
C GLN A 101 8.10 -23.24 -2.26
N MET A 102 9.10 -23.82 -1.59
CA MET A 102 9.70 -25.11 -1.92
C MET A 102 10.17 -25.80 -0.62
N PRO A 103 10.43 -27.12 -0.61
CA PRO A 103 11.08 -27.75 0.53
C PRO A 103 12.40 -27.06 0.88
N GLU A 104 12.66 -26.90 2.17
CA GLU A 104 13.89 -26.24 2.68
C GLU A 104 15.15 -26.82 2.02
N LEU A 105 16.06 -25.93 1.58
CA LEU A 105 17.35 -26.33 1.01
C LEU A 105 18.36 -26.71 2.10
N VAL A 106 18.20 -26.17 3.31
CA VAL A 106 19.04 -26.41 4.47
C VAL A 106 18.20 -27.05 5.56
N ALA A 107 18.42 -28.35 5.82
CA ALA A 107 17.57 -29.08 6.75
C ALA A 107 17.52 -28.46 8.16
N GLY A 108 16.31 -28.15 8.63
CA GLY A 108 16.02 -27.53 9.92
C GLY A 108 16.29 -26.02 9.97
N SER A 109 16.41 -25.33 8.84
CA SER A 109 16.46 -23.86 8.82
C SER A 109 15.08 -23.27 9.09
N GLU A 110 14.02 -23.90 8.57
CA GLU A 110 12.66 -23.34 8.62
C GLU A 110 11.70 -24.17 9.51
N PRO A 111 10.88 -23.53 10.37
CA PRO A 111 9.98 -24.24 11.29
C PRO A 111 8.92 -25.12 10.61
N ASP A 112 8.49 -24.75 9.41
CA ASP A 112 7.51 -25.49 8.61
C ASP A 112 8.17 -26.40 7.54
N GLY A 113 9.49 -26.33 7.41
CA GLY A 113 10.30 -27.08 6.45
C GLY A 113 10.19 -26.60 5.01
N LEU A 114 9.76 -25.36 4.78
CA LEU A 114 9.66 -24.75 3.46
C LEU A 114 10.53 -23.48 3.39
N ASP A 115 11.29 -23.33 2.30
CA ASP A 115 11.93 -22.05 1.95
C ASP A 115 10.99 -21.23 1.05
N GLU A 116 10.98 -19.91 1.25
CA GLU A 116 10.40 -18.95 0.32
C GLU A 116 11.39 -18.51 -0.75
N PHE A 117 10.89 -18.22 -1.95
CA PHE A 117 11.72 -17.65 -3.00
C PHE A 117 10.99 -16.63 -3.89
N LEU A 118 11.75 -15.67 -4.41
CA LEU A 118 11.37 -14.78 -5.49
C LEU A 118 11.58 -15.49 -6.82
N GLU A 119 10.54 -15.58 -7.64
CA GLU A 119 10.61 -16.24 -8.95
C GLU A 119 11.11 -15.26 -10.03
N LEU A 120 12.19 -15.60 -10.73
CA LEU A 120 12.71 -14.78 -11.82
C LEU A 120 12.16 -15.25 -13.18
N PRO A 121 12.21 -14.42 -14.24
CA PRO A 121 11.53 -14.70 -15.50
C PRO A 121 11.88 -16.04 -16.14
N GLY A 122 13.10 -16.54 -15.95
CA GLY A 122 13.56 -17.77 -16.57
C GLY A 122 13.12 -19.06 -15.87
N PHE A 123 12.44 -18.97 -14.73
CA PHE A 123 12.08 -20.15 -13.95
C PHE A 123 11.07 -21.02 -14.70
N ASP A 124 11.34 -22.32 -14.72
CA ASP A 124 10.45 -23.33 -15.29
C ASP A 124 10.21 -24.38 -14.22
N ARG A 125 9.04 -24.36 -13.57
CA ARG A 125 8.74 -25.30 -12.48
C ARG A 125 8.79 -26.76 -12.93
N SER A 126 8.53 -27.04 -14.21
CA SER A 126 8.63 -28.40 -14.76
C SER A 126 10.07 -28.90 -14.88
N ARG A 127 11.03 -27.97 -14.90
CA ARG A 127 12.48 -28.21 -14.95
C ARG A 127 13.19 -27.49 -13.81
N ALA A 128 12.56 -27.44 -12.63
CA ALA A 128 13.03 -26.65 -11.50
C ALA A 128 14.50 -26.93 -11.14
N GLU A 129 14.96 -28.19 -11.28
CA GLU A 129 16.36 -28.58 -11.12
C GLU A 129 17.31 -27.85 -12.09
N GLU A 130 16.95 -27.77 -13.36
CA GLU A 130 17.75 -27.14 -14.42
C GLU A 130 17.69 -25.60 -14.34
N THR A 131 16.58 -25.05 -13.85
CA THR A 131 16.32 -23.61 -13.79
C THR A 131 16.45 -23.02 -12.39
N ALA A 132 17.05 -23.73 -11.42
CA ALA A 132 17.21 -23.26 -10.04
C ALA A 132 18.01 -21.94 -9.90
N LYS A 133 18.74 -21.52 -10.94
CA LYS A 133 19.39 -20.20 -10.98
C LYS A 133 18.42 -19.02 -11.18
N GLU A 134 17.18 -19.32 -11.56
CA GLU A 134 16.12 -18.35 -11.87
C GLU A 134 15.16 -18.15 -10.68
N ILE A 135 15.60 -18.44 -9.45
CA ILE A 135 14.89 -18.13 -8.21
C ILE A 135 15.86 -17.44 -7.25
N ILE A 136 15.41 -16.53 -6.40
CA ILE A 136 16.22 -16.00 -5.29
C ILE A 136 15.57 -16.45 -3.99
N VAL A 137 16.26 -17.31 -3.24
CA VAL A 137 15.74 -17.91 -2.01
C VAL A 137 15.91 -16.92 -0.85
N ASP A 138 14.99 -16.92 0.12
CA ASP A 138 15.07 -16.14 1.36
C ASP A 138 16.44 -16.24 2.06
N ASN A 139 17.01 -17.44 2.13
CA ASN A 139 18.33 -17.72 2.67
C ASN A 139 19.42 -16.99 1.89
N GLU A 140 19.30 -16.84 0.56
CA GLU A 140 20.24 -16.01 -0.21
C GLU A 140 20.05 -14.52 0.12
N LEU A 141 18.81 -14.05 0.28
CA LEU A 141 18.52 -12.67 0.68
C LEU A 141 19.05 -12.35 2.08
N ASN A 142 18.91 -13.27 3.03
CA ASN A 142 19.46 -13.13 4.39
C ASN A 142 20.98 -12.97 4.38
N ALA A 143 21.67 -13.74 3.54
CA ALA A 143 23.12 -13.58 3.35
C ALA A 143 23.46 -12.20 2.76
N TRP A 144 22.71 -11.74 1.77
CA TRP A 144 22.91 -10.43 1.15
C TRP A 144 22.69 -9.30 2.16
N PHE A 145 21.62 -9.38 2.95
CA PHE A 145 21.32 -8.40 4.00
C PHE A 145 22.40 -8.39 5.09
N ALA A 146 22.94 -9.54 5.47
CA ALA A 146 24.07 -9.63 6.40
C ALA A 146 25.34 -8.92 5.88
N GLU A 147 25.57 -8.85 4.57
CA GLU A 147 26.68 -8.08 3.99
C GLU A 147 26.50 -6.56 4.20
N ALA A 148 25.27 -6.06 4.06
CA ALA A 148 24.95 -4.67 4.33
C ALA A 148 25.02 -4.35 5.83
N GLU A 149 24.45 -5.24 6.67
CA GLU A 149 24.51 -5.17 8.13
C GLU A 149 25.96 -5.09 8.63
N ALA A 150 26.87 -5.91 8.09
CA ALA A 150 28.28 -5.92 8.45
C ALA A 150 28.99 -4.58 8.17
N LYS A 151 28.47 -3.78 7.24
CA LYS A 151 28.94 -2.41 6.96
C LYS A 151 28.18 -1.33 7.75
N GLY A 152 27.14 -1.71 8.49
CA GLY A 152 26.21 -0.81 9.16
C GLY A 152 25.38 0.00 8.17
N VAL A 153 25.05 -0.57 7.01
CA VAL A 153 24.17 -0.01 5.98
C VAL A 153 22.75 -0.45 6.28
N GLN A 154 21.81 0.49 6.20
CA GLN A 154 20.38 0.22 6.38
C GLN A 154 19.79 -0.39 5.13
N VAL A 155 18.92 -1.37 5.29
CA VAL A 155 18.19 -2.01 4.19
C VAL A 155 16.69 -1.86 4.43
N LEU A 156 16.00 -1.31 3.43
CA LEU A 156 14.55 -1.36 3.37
C LEU A 156 14.15 -2.28 2.21
N PHE A 157 13.74 -3.50 2.53
CA PHE A 157 13.26 -4.46 1.55
C PHE A 157 11.73 -4.39 1.44
N VAL A 158 11.20 -4.18 0.24
CA VAL A 158 9.76 -4.12 -0.02
C VAL A 158 9.42 -5.23 -1.02
N SER A 159 8.73 -6.26 -0.55
CA SER A 159 8.34 -7.43 -1.33
C SER A 159 6.83 -7.44 -1.58
N ASP A 160 6.45 -7.13 -2.81
CA ASP A 160 5.08 -7.20 -3.31
C ASP A 160 4.89 -8.48 -4.12
N SER A 161 5.05 -9.61 -3.42
CA SER A 161 4.87 -10.97 -3.89
C SER A 161 4.18 -11.82 -2.83
N CYS A 162 3.55 -12.93 -3.23
CA CYS A 162 2.98 -13.91 -2.31
C CYS A 162 3.91 -15.09 -2.15
N TYR A 163 3.83 -15.77 -1.00
CA TYR A 163 4.53 -17.04 -0.81
C TYR A 163 3.60 -18.23 -0.52
N SER A 164 2.36 -17.98 -0.09
CA SER A 164 1.36 -19.03 0.15
C SER A 164 -0.02 -18.74 -0.43
N GLY A 165 -0.84 -19.80 -0.50
CA GLY A 165 -2.17 -19.78 -1.11
C GLY A 165 -3.32 -19.94 -0.12
N GLY A 166 -4.34 -19.10 -0.27
CA GLY A 166 -5.64 -19.25 0.38
C GLY A 166 -6.49 -17.97 0.33
N MET A 167 -7.51 -17.90 -0.54
CA MET A 167 -8.39 -16.72 -0.64
C MET A 167 -9.86 -17.12 -0.46
N ASN A 168 -10.56 -16.47 0.47
CA ASN A 168 -12.00 -16.71 0.73
C ASN A 168 -12.92 -15.84 -0.13
N ARG A 169 -12.36 -14.82 -0.82
CA ARG A 169 -13.05 -13.91 -1.76
C ARG A 169 -12.87 -14.34 -3.21
N SER A 170 -13.91 -14.15 -4.01
CA SER A 170 -13.90 -14.46 -5.45
C SER A 170 -13.18 -13.34 -6.20
N ILE A 171 -11.89 -13.52 -6.46
CA ILE A 171 -11.05 -12.54 -7.16
C ILE A 171 -10.82 -13.00 -8.60
N SER A 172 -10.96 -12.08 -9.54
CA SER A 172 -10.69 -12.32 -10.97
C SER A 172 -9.30 -11.85 -11.41
N GLY A 173 -8.63 -11.05 -10.59
CA GLY A 173 -7.23 -10.62 -10.79
C GLY A 173 -6.23 -11.77 -10.65
N LYS A 174 -5.06 -11.61 -11.27
CA LYS A 174 -3.97 -12.58 -11.20
C LYS A 174 -3.36 -12.57 -9.80
N MET A 175 -2.96 -13.73 -9.29
CA MET A 175 -2.26 -13.79 -8.01
C MET A 175 -0.77 -13.60 -8.23
N ARG A 176 -0.09 -12.85 -7.36
CA ARG A 176 1.39 -12.79 -7.32
C ARG A 176 2.01 -14.00 -6.62
N LEU A 177 1.34 -15.14 -6.74
CA LEU A 177 1.68 -16.42 -6.16
C LEU A 177 1.89 -17.43 -7.28
N ALA A 178 3.06 -18.04 -7.30
CA ALA A 178 3.33 -19.22 -8.08
C ALA A 178 3.03 -20.47 -7.25
N PRO A 179 2.52 -21.56 -7.85
CA PRO A 179 2.36 -22.84 -7.16
C PRO A 179 3.65 -23.32 -6.47
N THR A 180 3.51 -23.90 -5.28
CA THR A 180 4.61 -24.52 -4.51
C THR A 180 5.36 -25.53 -5.37
N VAL A 181 6.69 -25.42 -5.38
CA VAL A 181 7.58 -26.38 -6.04
C VAL A 181 7.66 -27.63 -5.19
N ARG A 182 7.44 -28.81 -5.79
CA ARG A 182 7.56 -30.11 -5.10
C ARG A 182 8.77 -30.93 -5.54
N ALA A 183 9.48 -30.45 -6.57
CA ALA A 183 10.68 -31.07 -7.06
C ALA A 183 11.84 -30.86 -6.07
N GLN A 184 12.78 -31.80 -6.04
CA GLN A 184 13.99 -31.64 -5.25
C GLN A 184 14.96 -30.75 -6.03
N LEU A 185 15.32 -29.60 -5.48
CA LEU A 185 16.26 -28.69 -6.13
C LEU A 185 17.73 -29.12 -5.98
N PRO A 186 18.65 -28.55 -6.76
CA PRO A 186 20.08 -28.76 -6.59
C PRO A 186 20.53 -28.35 -5.18
N PRO A 187 21.69 -28.83 -4.70
CA PRO A 187 22.24 -28.43 -3.42
C PRO A 187 22.31 -26.90 -3.27
N PRO A 188 22.08 -26.36 -2.06
CA PRO A 188 22.06 -24.92 -1.82
C PRO A 188 23.37 -24.25 -2.25
N SER A 189 23.26 -22.99 -2.69
CA SER A 189 24.42 -22.13 -2.91
C SER A 189 25.14 -21.86 -1.59
N GLN A 190 26.41 -21.45 -1.64
CA GLN A 190 27.13 -21.07 -0.43
C GLN A 190 26.48 -19.88 0.27
N GLU A 191 25.86 -18.97 -0.49
CA GLU A 191 25.09 -17.85 0.04
C GLU A 191 23.87 -18.36 0.82
N ALA A 192 23.06 -19.27 0.23
CA ALA A 192 21.94 -19.89 0.92
C ALA A 192 22.36 -20.62 2.21
N VAL A 193 23.44 -21.39 2.18
CA VAL A 193 23.97 -22.05 3.40
C VAL A 193 24.38 -21.04 4.47
N SER A 194 25.01 -19.93 4.07
CA SER A 194 25.43 -18.90 5.01
C SER A 194 24.26 -18.11 5.59
N GLY A 195 23.25 -17.81 4.78
CA GLY A 195 22.09 -17.04 5.19
C GLY A 195 21.09 -17.83 6.01
N ALA A 196 21.01 -19.16 5.83
CA ALA A 196 20.25 -20.05 6.71
C ALA A 196 20.75 -20.03 8.18
N ALA A 197 21.95 -19.53 8.43
CA ALA A 197 22.48 -19.34 9.78
C ALA A 197 22.22 -17.93 10.34
N VAL A 198 21.73 -17.00 9.52
CA VAL A 198 21.42 -15.61 9.90
C VAL A 198 20.05 -15.59 10.54
N LYS A 199 19.93 -14.94 11.70
CA LYS A 199 18.64 -14.77 12.38
C LYS A 199 18.16 -13.33 12.23
N ASP A 200 16.86 -13.11 12.34
CA ASP A 200 16.27 -11.76 12.36
C ASP A 200 16.93 -10.84 13.39
N GLU A 201 17.35 -11.38 14.54
CA GLU A 201 18.04 -10.65 15.60
C GLU A 201 19.42 -10.12 15.16
N ASP A 202 20.04 -10.75 14.17
CA ASP A 202 21.33 -10.37 13.61
C ASP A 202 21.20 -9.24 12.57
N LEU A 203 19.99 -8.94 12.09
CA LEU A 203 19.70 -7.99 11.01
C LEU A 203 19.09 -6.68 11.54
N ALA A 204 19.77 -6.04 12.48
CA ALA A 204 19.26 -4.87 13.19
C ALA A 204 19.06 -3.61 12.31
N GLN A 205 19.71 -3.53 11.15
CA GLN A 205 19.57 -2.44 10.17
C GLN A 205 18.63 -2.78 9.02
N VAL A 206 17.95 -3.93 9.07
CA VAL A 206 17.08 -4.41 7.99
C VAL A 206 15.62 -4.25 8.41
N THR A 207 14.84 -3.65 7.53
CA THR A 207 13.39 -3.56 7.65
C THR A 207 12.78 -4.19 6.41
N ILE A 208 11.86 -5.14 6.61
CA ILE A 208 11.16 -5.82 5.52
C ILE A 208 9.69 -5.43 5.56
N LEU A 209 9.16 -5.05 4.41
CA LEU A 209 7.75 -4.76 4.15
C LEU A 209 7.24 -5.80 3.17
N ALA A 210 6.36 -6.69 3.62
CA ALA A 210 5.73 -7.69 2.76
C ALA A 210 4.25 -7.35 2.56
N ALA A 211 3.72 -7.61 1.37
CA ALA A 211 2.34 -7.25 1.02
C ALA A 211 1.28 -8.03 1.81
N SER A 212 1.65 -9.20 2.31
CA SER A 212 0.82 -10.04 3.15
C SER A 212 1.66 -10.88 4.12
N LEU A 213 1.01 -11.44 5.13
CA LEU A 213 1.60 -12.50 5.94
C LEU A 213 1.86 -13.73 5.05
N GLU A 214 2.82 -14.57 5.44
CA GLU A 214 3.15 -15.87 4.83
C GLU A 214 1.96 -16.82 4.65
N SER A 215 0.75 -16.51 5.14
CA SER A 215 -0.47 -17.31 5.00
C SER A 215 -1.57 -16.67 4.14
N GLN A 216 -1.32 -15.50 3.55
CA GLN A 216 -2.33 -14.73 2.81
C GLN A 216 -1.86 -14.41 1.38
N PRO A 217 -2.68 -14.67 0.35
CA PRO A 217 -2.35 -14.33 -1.02
C PRO A 217 -2.48 -12.82 -1.28
N THR A 218 -1.58 -12.32 -2.12
CA THR A 218 -1.51 -10.96 -2.67
C THR A 218 -2.00 -10.97 -4.13
N PRO A 219 -3.31 -10.74 -4.37
CA PRO A 219 -3.80 -10.56 -5.73
C PRO A 219 -3.26 -9.26 -6.32
N GLU A 220 -3.10 -9.19 -7.64
CA GLU A 220 -3.11 -7.91 -8.34
C GLU A 220 -4.50 -7.30 -8.16
N VAL A 221 -4.52 -6.07 -7.67
CA VAL A 221 -5.75 -5.30 -7.48
C VAL A 221 -5.80 -4.17 -8.50
N VAL A 222 -7.00 -3.69 -8.79
CA VAL A 222 -7.20 -2.58 -9.70
C VAL A 222 -7.11 -1.28 -8.91
N ILE A 223 -6.07 -0.50 -9.17
CA ILE A 223 -5.85 0.84 -8.60
C ILE A 223 -5.78 1.81 -9.77
N GLU A 224 -6.57 2.88 -9.73
CA GLU A 224 -6.66 3.87 -10.81
C GLU A 224 -6.98 3.25 -12.19
N GLY A 225 -7.78 2.18 -12.19
CA GLY A 225 -8.19 1.46 -13.40
C GLY A 225 -7.13 0.49 -13.95
N GLU A 226 -5.98 0.35 -13.31
CA GLU A 226 -4.89 -0.49 -13.78
C GLU A 226 -4.59 -1.63 -12.79
N PRO A 227 -4.20 -2.84 -13.25
CA PRO A 227 -3.68 -3.88 -12.37
C PRO A 227 -2.39 -3.41 -11.69
N ARG A 228 -2.33 -3.49 -10.36
CA ARG A 228 -1.23 -3.03 -9.49
C ARG A 228 -1.09 -3.92 -8.25
N GLY A 229 0.06 -3.85 -7.60
CA GLY A 229 0.25 -4.28 -6.22
C GLY A 229 -0.03 -3.13 -5.27
N ALA A 230 -0.90 -3.39 -4.28
CA ALA A 230 -1.29 -2.36 -3.33
C ALA A 230 -0.11 -1.88 -2.46
N LEU A 231 0.84 -2.77 -2.14
CA LEU A 231 2.03 -2.42 -1.38
C LEU A 231 2.96 -1.51 -2.17
N SER A 232 3.32 -1.89 -3.40
CA SER A 232 4.24 -1.11 -4.23
C SER A 232 3.66 0.26 -4.58
N TRP A 233 2.36 0.32 -4.90
CA TRP A 233 1.67 1.59 -5.14
C TRP A 233 1.68 2.47 -3.88
N SER A 234 1.34 1.91 -2.72
CA SER A 234 1.35 2.66 -1.45
C SER A 234 2.75 3.12 -1.09
N PHE A 235 3.77 2.30 -1.31
CA PHE A 235 5.17 2.65 -1.06
C PHE A 235 5.66 3.77 -1.98
N ALA A 236 5.29 3.76 -3.26
CA ALA A 236 5.60 4.85 -4.19
C ALA A 236 5.01 6.19 -3.71
N ARG A 237 3.74 6.19 -3.26
CA ARG A 237 3.11 7.40 -2.70
C ARG A 237 3.75 7.84 -1.39
N ALA A 238 4.19 6.90 -0.54
CA ALA A 238 4.96 7.22 0.67
C ALA A 238 6.26 7.97 0.34
N LEU A 239 7.00 7.47 -0.67
CA LEU A 239 8.24 8.10 -1.17
C LEU A 239 8.02 9.48 -1.80
N GLU A 240 6.81 9.79 -2.26
CA GLU A 240 6.44 11.12 -2.74
C GLU A 240 6.13 12.12 -1.61
N GLY A 241 6.22 11.67 -0.35
CA GLY A 241 6.03 12.48 0.85
C GLY A 241 4.68 12.29 1.53
N ALA A 242 3.80 11.39 1.05
CA ALA A 242 2.50 11.18 1.69
C ALA A 242 2.60 10.49 3.07
N ALA A 243 3.72 9.83 3.36
CA ALA A 243 3.98 9.24 4.66
C ALA A 243 4.60 10.23 5.67
N ASP A 244 5.22 11.33 5.22
CA ASP A 244 5.80 12.37 6.08
C ASP A 244 4.65 13.20 6.70
N ARG A 245 4.17 12.76 7.87
CA ARG A 245 2.95 13.30 8.48
C ARG A 245 3.21 14.58 9.25
N ASP A 246 4.39 14.71 9.84
CA ASP A 246 4.76 15.91 10.58
C ASP A 246 5.44 16.99 9.71
N GLY A 247 5.78 16.64 8.47
CA GLY A 247 6.33 17.55 7.48
C GLY A 247 7.79 17.93 7.77
N ASP A 248 8.50 17.12 8.55
CA ASP A 248 9.91 17.34 8.89
C ASP A 248 10.86 16.94 7.76
N GLY A 249 10.34 16.33 6.70
CA GLY A 249 11.07 15.91 5.52
C GLY A 249 11.81 14.58 5.68
N LEU A 250 11.57 13.85 6.77
CA LEU A 250 12.01 12.49 7.01
C LEU A 250 10.78 11.58 7.04
N ILE A 251 11.00 10.28 6.87
CA ILE A 251 9.93 9.30 7.09
C ILE A 251 10.43 8.34 8.16
N SER A 252 9.80 8.43 9.33
CA SER A 252 10.01 7.48 10.42
C SER A 252 9.40 6.12 10.10
N ARG A 253 9.85 5.07 10.80
CA ARG A 253 9.29 3.72 10.69
C ARG A 253 7.78 3.74 10.94
N VAL A 254 7.35 4.44 11.98
CA VAL A 254 5.95 4.51 12.40
C VAL A 254 5.09 5.19 11.35
N GLU A 255 5.60 6.25 10.73
CA GLU A 255 4.93 6.94 9.63
C GLU A 255 4.78 6.07 8.40
N LEU A 256 5.87 5.43 7.96
CA LEU A 256 5.85 4.53 6.84
C LEU A 256 4.88 3.37 7.10
N GLU A 257 4.97 2.75 8.27
CA GLU A 257 4.14 1.62 8.68
C GLU A 257 2.65 2.00 8.73
N ASP A 258 2.29 3.05 9.45
CA ASP A 258 0.91 3.49 9.55
C ASP A 258 0.32 3.88 8.18
N TYR A 259 1.11 4.58 7.35
CA TYR A 259 0.66 5.02 6.02
C TYR A 259 0.47 3.82 5.09
N VAL A 260 1.50 2.97 4.93
CA VAL A 260 1.45 1.79 4.06
C VAL A 260 0.36 0.83 4.52
N PHE A 261 0.27 0.54 5.83
CA PHE A 261 -0.77 -0.35 6.34
C PHE A 261 -2.18 0.13 6.00
N SER A 262 -2.45 1.41 6.22
CA SER A 262 -3.78 1.99 5.99
C SER A 262 -4.10 2.03 4.50
N ASN A 263 -3.12 2.41 3.67
CA ASN A 263 -3.33 2.59 2.24
C ASN A 263 -3.39 1.24 1.49
N VAL A 264 -2.59 0.24 1.88
CA VAL A 264 -2.70 -1.12 1.31
C VAL A 264 -4.08 -1.69 1.57
N LYS A 265 -4.58 -1.60 2.81
CA LYS A 265 -5.94 -2.03 3.13
C LYS A 265 -7.00 -1.27 2.33
N LEU A 266 -6.84 0.04 2.22
CA LEU A 266 -7.76 0.89 1.47
C LEU A 266 -7.82 0.50 -0.02
N GLN A 267 -6.66 0.47 -0.69
CA GLN A 267 -6.60 0.25 -2.14
C GLN A 267 -6.92 -1.19 -2.53
N SER A 268 -6.60 -2.14 -1.65
CA SER A 268 -6.92 -3.55 -1.87
C SER A 268 -8.34 -3.92 -1.44
N GLU A 269 -9.20 -2.99 -1.00
CA GLU A 269 -10.54 -3.34 -0.49
C GLU A 269 -10.49 -4.34 0.68
N ALA A 270 -9.48 -4.19 1.54
CA ALA A 270 -9.10 -5.07 2.64
C ALA A 270 -8.74 -6.51 2.23
N LEU A 271 -8.40 -6.75 0.96
CA LEU A 271 -7.89 -8.03 0.48
C LEU A 271 -6.46 -8.33 0.96
N GLN A 272 -5.70 -7.29 1.32
CA GLN A 272 -4.31 -7.40 1.73
C GLN A 272 -4.09 -6.72 3.08
N VAL A 273 -3.27 -7.35 3.91
CA VAL A 273 -2.80 -6.80 5.19
C VAL A 273 -1.28 -6.88 5.19
N PRO A 274 -0.57 -5.76 4.99
CA PRO A 274 0.87 -5.80 4.88
C PRO A 274 1.50 -6.12 6.24
N ASN A 275 2.69 -6.71 6.20
CA ASN A 275 3.48 -7.07 7.37
C ASN A 275 4.81 -6.31 7.37
N PHE A 276 5.29 -5.98 8.57
CA PHE A 276 6.54 -5.28 8.80
C PHE A 276 7.44 -6.11 9.72
N THR A 277 8.67 -6.42 9.33
CA THR A 277 9.64 -7.08 10.20
C THR A 277 10.92 -6.25 10.35
N PRO A 278 11.63 -6.35 11.49
CA PRO A 278 11.23 -7.06 12.71
C PRO A 278 10.04 -6.40 13.44
N GLN A 279 9.33 -7.17 14.25
CA GLN A 279 8.22 -6.67 15.09
C GLN A 279 8.79 -6.01 16.36
N VAL A 280 9.38 -4.83 16.18
CA VAL A 280 10.03 -4.06 17.25
C VAL A 280 9.07 -3.06 17.91
N PRO A 281 9.32 -2.64 19.17
CA PRO A 281 8.56 -1.57 19.80
C PRO A 281 8.58 -0.30 18.94
N ARG A 282 7.39 0.18 18.56
CA ARG A 282 7.19 1.33 17.68
C ARG A 282 7.85 2.58 18.28
N SER A 283 8.78 3.20 17.55
CA SER A 283 9.39 4.49 17.91
C SER A 283 9.37 5.45 16.73
N ASP A 284 8.91 6.67 17.00
CA ASP A 284 8.98 7.85 16.13
C ASP A 284 10.40 8.29 15.79
N ARG A 285 11.41 7.83 16.55
CA ARG A 285 12.83 8.20 16.36
C ARG A 285 13.58 7.32 15.38
N GLU A 286 13.00 6.19 15.00
CA GLU A 286 13.62 5.28 14.05
C GLU A 286 13.32 5.80 12.64
N ILE A 287 14.28 6.52 12.05
CA ILE A 287 14.18 6.99 10.67
C ILE A 287 14.54 5.84 9.74
N VAL A 288 13.62 5.48 8.85
CA VAL A 288 13.81 4.41 7.85
C VAL A 288 14.14 4.97 6.47
N LEU A 289 13.74 6.22 6.20
CA LEU A 289 14.00 6.90 4.94
C LEU A 289 14.31 8.37 5.20
N SER A 290 15.41 8.84 4.63
CA SER A 290 15.72 10.26 4.48
C SER A 290 15.69 10.58 2.99
N LEU A 291 14.71 11.37 2.56
CA LEU A 291 14.57 11.72 1.15
C LEU A 291 15.34 13.02 0.88
N PRO A 292 16.36 13.05 -0.01
CA PRO A 292 17.21 14.22 -0.22
C PRO A 292 16.45 15.52 -0.50
N ARG A 293 15.39 15.46 -1.31
CA ARG A 293 14.52 16.60 -1.59
C ARG A 293 13.85 17.15 -0.33
N SER A 294 13.43 16.27 0.55
CA SER A 294 12.72 16.59 1.79
C SER A 294 13.69 17.07 2.89
N ALA A 295 14.89 16.49 2.99
CA ALA A 295 15.96 16.98 3.86
C ALA A 295 16.40 18.42 3.53
N THR A 296 16.30 18.83 2.26
CA THR A 296 16.61 20.20 1.83
C THR A 296 15.56 21.21 2.34
N LEU A 297 14.31 20.79 2.53
CA LEU A 297 13.25 21.61 3.12
C LEU A 297 13.40 21.73 4.64
N ALA A 298 13.79 20.64 5.32
CA ALA A 298 13.98 20.58 6.78
C ALA A 298 15.02 21.58 7.31
N THR A 299 16.12 21.76 6.58
CA THR A 299 17.21 22.69 6.96
C THR A 299 16.85 24.18 6.86
N GLY A 300 15.68 24.50 6.28
CA GLY A 300 15.19 25.86 6.08
C GLY A 300 14.23 26.42 7.15
N SER A 301 13.77 25.61 8.12
CA SER A 301 12.79 26.07 9.11
C SER A 301 12.99 25.49 10.52
N GLY A 302 13.84 26.14 11.32
CA GLY A 302 14.00 25.87 12.76
C GLY A 302 12.85 26.41 13.63
N GLY A 303 11.60 26.14 13.27
CA GLY A 303 10.42 26.51 14.06
C GLY A 303 9.64 25.27 14.47
N ALA A 304 9.47 25.06 15.78
CA ALA A 304 8.64 23.99 16.33
C ALA A 304 7.26 23.97 15.66
N ALA A 305 6.94 22.86 14.98
CA ALA A 305 5.71 22.68 14.24
C ALA A 305 4.52 22.63 15.22
N THR A 306 3.80 23.74 15.31
CA THR A 306 2.43 23.77 15.83
C THR A 306 1.51 23.74 14.61
N GLY A 307 0.83 22.60 14.42
CA GLY A 307 -0.33 22.39 13.54
C GLY A 307 -0.33 23.18 12.22
N ARG A 308 0.46 22.75 11.24
CA ARG A 308 0.39 23.31 9.89
C ARG A 308 -0.57 22.44 9.06
N SER A 309 -1.64 23.05 8.55
CA SER A 309 -2.59 22.37 7.67
C SER A 309 -1.89 21.91 6.39
N VAL A 310 -1.79 20.60 6.17
CA VAL A 310 -1.26 20.05 4.92
C VAL A 310 -2.32 20.27 3.85
N LYS A 311 -2.08 21.16 2.89
CA LYS A 311 -2.97 21.29 1.73
C LYS A 311 -2.80 20.03 0.89
N LEU A 312 -3.86 19.23 0.81
CA LEU A 312 -3.92 18.08 -0.08
C LEU A 312 -3.99 18.53 -1.54
N LYS A 313 -3.54 17.66 -2.45
CA LYS A 313 -3.77 17.83 -3.88
C LYS A 313 -5.25 17.60 -4.19
N PRO A 314 -5.85 18.37 -5.12
CA PRO A 314 -7.19 18.08 -5.62
C PRO A 314 -7.30 16.64 -6.14
N ALA A 315 -8.45 16.00 -5.97
CA ALA A 315 -8.69 14.62 -6.40
C ALA A 315 -8.42 14.43 -7.91
N ARG A 316 -8.71 15.46 -8.73
CA ARG A 316 -8.44 15.44 -10.18
C ARG A 316 -6.95 15.36 -10.52
N ASP A 317 -6.10 15.97 -9.69
CA ASP A 317 -4.64 15.90 -9.85
C ASP A 317 -4.10 14.52 -9.44
N MET A 318 -4.88 13.78 -8.64
CA MET A 318 -4.66 12.37 -8.30
C MET A 318 -5.30 11.41 -9.32
N GLY A 319 -5.75 11.90 -10.49
CA GLY A 319 -6.31 11.06 -11.55
C GLY A 319 -7.80 10.75 -11.44
N TRP A 320 -8.50 11.24 -10.42
CA TRP A 320 -9.95 11.07 -10.31
C TRP A 320 -10.68 11.84 -11.42
N THR A 321 -11.50 11.15 -12.20
CA THR A 321 -12.15 11.73 -13.40
C THR A 321 -13.59 12.16 -13.16
N GLY A 322 -14.22 11.69 -12.07
CA GLY A 322 -15.66 11.80 -11.85
C GLY A 322 -16.48 10.87 -12.76
N LYS A 323 -15.85 9.84 -13.33
CA LYS A 323 -16.51 8.83 -14.15
C LYS A 323 -16.18 7.41 -13.68
N LEU A 324 -17.11 6.49 -13.91
CA LEU A 324 -16.94 5.08 -13.64
C LEU A 324 -16.77 4.30 -14.95
N ALA A 325 -15.66 3.58 -15.10
CA ALA A 325 -15.52 2.58 -16.15
C ALA A 325 -16.49 1.42 -15.85
N LEU A 326 -17.49 1.21 -16.70
CA LEU A 326 -18.54 0.21 -16.51
C LEU A 326 -18.79 -0.57 -17.79
N SER A 327 -18.73 -1.89 -17.70
CA SER A 327 -19.23 -2.82 -18.71
C SER A 327 -20.60 -3.34 -18.30
N VAL A 328 -21.55 -3.41 -19.24
CA VAL A 328 -22.89 -3.94 -18.98
C VAL A 328 -23.12 -5.18 -19.82
N ASP A 329 -23.38 -6.30 -19.15
CA ASP A 329 -23.81 -7.54 -19.78
C ASP A 329 -25.35 -7.52 -19.86
N GLY A 330 -25.88 -7.16 -21.03
CA GLY A 330 -27.32 -7.07 -21.28
C GLY A 330 -27.78 -5.69 -21.75
N VAL A 331 -29.03 -5.33 -21.46
CA VAL A 331 -29.61 -4.04 -21.86
C VAL A 331 -29.46 -3.03 -20.73
N ALA A 332 -28.66 -2.00 -20.95
CA ALA A 332 -28.47 -0.91 -20.01
C ALA A 332 -29.54 0.17 -20.17
N PRO A 333 -30.05 0.78 -19.07
CA PRO A 333 -30.70 2.08 -19.14
C PRO A 333 -29.68 3.16 -19.54
N ARG A 334 -30.16 4.38 -19.81
CA ARG A 334 -29.25 5.52 -20.02
C ARG A 334 -28.60 5.87 -18.68
N LEU A 335 -27.29 5.67 -18.59
CA LEU A 335 -26.48 5.98 -17.42
C LEU A 335 -25.66 7.26 -17.62
N GLU A 336 -25.55 8.05 -16.57
CA GLU A 336 -24.69 9.24 -16.49
C GLU A 336 -23.35 8.87 -15.84
N ASN A 337 -22.32 9.67 -16.15
CA ASN A 337 -20.97 9.53 -15.58
C ASN A 337 -20.31 8.16 -15.78
N VAL A 338 -20.79 7.35 -16.74
CA VAL A 338 -20.13 6.12 -17.16
C VAL A 338 -19.14 6.37 -18.30
N GLY A 339 -18.10 5.55 -18.35
CA GLY A 339 -17.03 5.61 -19.34
C GLY A 339 -15.67 5.88 -18.71
N GLY A 340 -14.60 5.71 -19.49
CA GLY A 340 -13.23 5.78 -18.99
C GLY A 340 -12.36 4.69 -19.62
N SER A 341 -11.11 4.63 -19.18
CA SER A 341 -10.15 3.57 -19.50
C SER A 341 -9.90 2.70 -18.27
N GLY A 342 -9.23 1.57 -18.46
CA GLY A 342 -8.87 0.65 -17.38
C GLY A 342 -9.84 -0.53 -17.24
N VAL A 343 -9.59 -1.36 -16.23
CA VAL A 343 -10.41 -2.53 -15.89
C VAL A 343 -11.76 -2.02 -15.34
N PRO A 344 -12.88 -2.30 -16.04
CA PRO A 344 -14.16 -1.71 -15.66
C PRO A 344 -14.83 -2.50 -14.53
N TYR A 345 -15.71 -1.81 -13.80
CA TYR A 345 -16.81 -2.47 -13.10
C TYR A 345 -17.68 -3.23 -14.10
N ARG A 346 -18.40 -4.24 -13.63
CA ARG A 346 -19.31 -5.01 -14.50
C ARG A 346 -20.68 -5.12 -13.88
N TRP A 347 -21.72 -4.84 -14.65
CA TRP A 347 -23.10 -5.10 -14.22
C TRP A 347 -23.75 -6.11 -15.15
N ASP A 348 -24.18 -7.24 -14.59
CA ASP A 348 -25.01 -8.21 -15.30
C ASP A 348 -26.49 -7.84 -15.09
N ALA A 349 -27.11 -7.34 -16.16
CA ALA A 349 -28.49 -6.86 -16.11
C ALA A 349 -29.52 -7.99 -15.95
N ALA A 350 -29.16 -9.24 -16.27
CA ALA A 350 -30.05 -10.38 -16.15
C ALA A 350 -30.11 -10.91 -14.70
N SER A 351 -28.96 -11.02 -14.05
CA SER A 351 -28.88 -11.44 -12.63
C SER A 351 -29.08 -10.28 -11.65
N GLY A 352 -28.83 -9.04 -12.10
CA GLY A 352 -28.75 -7.86 -11.25
C GLY A 352 -27.48 -7.81 -10.41
N THR A 353 -26.45 -8.62 -10.74
CA THR A 353 -25.20 -8.61 -9.98
C THR A 353 -24.25 -7.53 -10.50
N PHE A 354 -23.78 -6.68 -9.59
CA PHE A 354 -22.77 -5.65 -9.84
C PHE A 354 -21.42 -6.12 -9.28
N TYR A 355 -20.37 -6.09 -10.08
CA TYR A 355 -19.03 -6.57 -9.76
C TYR A 355 -18.02 -5.42 -9.73
N THR A 356 -17.10 -5.47 -8.76
CA THR A 356 -15.92 -4.60 -8.73
C THR A 356 -14.95 -4.97 -9.85
N PRO A 357 -14.00 -4.09 -10.23
CA PRO A 357 -12.93 -4.43 -11.16
C PRO A 357 -12.04 -5.60 -10.67
N ASN A 358 -11.99 -5.83 -9.35
CA ASN A 358 -11.28 -6.98 -8.76
C ASN A 358 -12.06 -8.30 -8.92
N GLY A 359 -13.35 -8.24 -9.30
CA GLY A 359 -14.23 -9.39 -9.50
C GLY A 359 -15.14 -9.73 -8.32
N ASP A 360 -15.08 -8.97 -7.21
CA ASP A 360 -15.98 -9.15 -6.07
C ASP A 360 -17.41 -8.74 -6.41
N VAL A 361 -18.38 -9.36 -5.75
CA VAL A 361 -19.78 -8.92 -5.80
C VAL A 361 -19.93 -7.63 -4.97
N ALA A 362 -20.11 -6.51 -5.66
CA ALA A 362 -20.34 -5.19 -5.08
C ALA A 362 -21.81 -4.95 -4.72
N GLY A 363 -22.74 -5.65 -5.36
CA GLY A 363 -24.16 -5.58 -5.06
C GLY A 363 -24.94 -6.73 -5.71
N GLU A 364 -25.90 -7.27 -4.97
CA GLU A 364 -26.83 -8.28 -5.47
C GLU A 364 -28.20 -7.66 -5.77
N HIS A 365 -28.91 -8.20 -6.76
CA HIS A 365 -30.27 -7.77 -7.14
C HIS A 365 -30.41 -6.28 -7.47
N VAL A 366 -29.37 -5.69 -8.07
CA VAL A 366 -29.37 -4.31 -8.58
C VAL A 366 -30.26 -4.24 -9.82
N ALA A 367 -31.48 -3.74 -9.64
CA ALA A 367 -32.45 -3.52 -10.70
C ALA A 367 -32.03 -2.35 -11.63
N PRO A 368 -32.54 -2.28 -12.87
CA PRO A 368 -32.17 -1.24 -13.83
C PRO A 368 -32.40 0.20 -13.35
N ASP A 369 -33.40 0.45 -12.53
CA ASP A 369 -33.69 1.76 -11.94
C ASP A 369 -32.77 2.13 -10.77
N MET A 370 -32.07 1.15 -10.18
CA MET A 370 -31.11 1.35 -9.08
C MET A 370 -29.67 1.53 -9.55
N VAL A 371 -29.32 1.06 -10.76
CA VAL A 371 -27.92 1.00 -11.21
C VAL A 371 -27.23 2.36 -11.27
N GLN A 372 -27.95 3.46 -11.56
CA GLN A 372 -27.36 4.80 -11.52
C GLN A 372 -26.88 5.18 -10.11
N GLY A 373 -27.64 4.85 -9.06
CA GLY A 373 -27.24 5.12 -7.68
C GLY A 373 -25.99 4.34 -7.29
N VAL A 374 -25.88 3.08 -7.73
CA VAL A 374 -24.68 2.25 -7.52
C VAL A 374 -23.46 2.84 -8.25
N VAL A 375 -23.65 3.32 -9.49
CA VAL A 375 -22.60 4.01 -10.25
C VAL A 375 -22.11 5.25 -9.50
N ASP A 376 -23.04 6.13 -9.10
CA ASP A 376 -22.70 7.37 -8.41
C ASP A 376 -21.99 7.11 -7.07
N LYS A 377 -22.40 6.06 -6.34
CA LYS A 377 -21.76 5.64 -5.09
C LYS A 377 -20.30 5.22 -5.30
N PHE A 378 -19.98 4.49 -6.36
CA PHE A 378 -18.57 4.13 -6.64
C PHE A 378 -17.76 5.34 -7.12
N ILE A 379 -18.38 6.31 -7.80
CA ILE A 379 -17.68 7.58 -8.14
C ILE A 379 -17.33 8.37 -6.87
N VAL A 380 -18.25 8.43 -5.89
CA VAL A 380 -17.99 9.02 -4.56
C VAL A 380 -16.86 8.27 -3.84
N LEU A 381 -16.89 6.94 -3.87
CA LEU A 381 -15.87 6.11 -3.25
C LEU A 381 -14.48 6.39 -3.85
N ASP A 382 -14.37 6.47 -5.18
CA ASP A 382 -13.11 6.77 -5.86
C ASP A 382 -12.59 8.17 -5.50
N PHE A 383 -13.48 9.16 -5.36
CA PHE A 383 -13.12 10.50 -4.87
C PHE A 383 -12.54 10.43 -3.45
N LEU A 384 -13.24 9.74 -2.54
CA LEU A 384 -12.81 9.59 -1.15
C LEU A 384 -11.51 8.79 -1.04
N LYS A 385 -11.29 7.76 -1.88
CA LYS A 385 -10.03 7.03 -1.98
C LYS A 385 -8.88 7.93 -2.42
N ALA A 386 -9.11 8.85 -3.36
CA ALA A 386 -8.09 9.82 -3.79
C ALA A 386 -7.68 10.78 -2.66
N LEU A 387 -8.63 11.18 -1.79
CA LEU A 387 -8.32 11.96 -0.59
C LEU A 387 -7.60 11.11 0.47
N ALA A 388 -8.12 9.91 0.75
CA ALA A 388 -7.58 8.98 1.74
C ALA A 388 -6.16 8.51 1.40
N ALA A 389 -5.82 8.36 0.12
CA ALA A 389 -4.48 8.02 -0.33
C ALA A 389 -3.42 9.05 0.08
N GLN A 390 -3.81 10.32 0.30
CA GLN A 390 -2.88 11.35 0.73
C GLN A 390 -2.82 11.48 2.25
N ASN A 391 -3.95 11.23 2.95
CA ASN A 391 -4.02 11.29 4.40
C ASN A 391 -5.03 10.26 4.93
N PRO A 392 -4.63 8.99 5.10
CA PRO A 392 -5.54 7.93 5.49
C PRO A 392 -5.89 8.05 6.98
N GLY A 393 -7.19 8.02 7.27
CA GLY A 393 -7.72 7.96 8.64
C GLY A 393 -7.70 6.54 9.21
N LYS A 394 -8.08 6.41 10.48
CA LYS A 394 -8.09 5.12 11.21
C LYS A 394 -9.51 4.74 11.61
N VAL A 395 -9.88 3.48 11.35
CA VAL A 395 -11.15 2.84 11.73
C VAL A 395 -10.92 1.35 11.92
N SER A 396 -11.84 0.66 12.57
CA SER A 396 -11.76 -0.80 12.73
C SER A 396 -13.12 -1.49 12.74
N LEU A 397 -13.14 -2.71 12.21
CA LEU A 397 -14.22 -3.68 12.42
C LEU A 397 -13.78 -4.79 13.37
N THR A 398 -14.70 -5.24 14.22
CA THR A 398 -14.48 -6.41 15.08
C THR A 398 -15.69 -7.33 15.05
N PRO A 399 -15.53 -8.64 14.73
CA PRO A 399 -14.30 -9.29 14.27
C PRO A 399 -13.92 -8.84 12.86
N VAL A 400 -12.64 -8.95 12.50
CA VAL A 400 -12.16 -8.72 11.13
C VAL A 400 -12.42 -9.99 10.30
N LYS A 401 -13.07 -9.84 9.14
CA LYS A 401 -13.29 -10.91 8.17
C LYS A 401 -13.19 -10.36 6.75
N ASP A 402 -12.81 -11.23 5.81
CA ASP A 402 -12.82 -10.89 4.38
C ASP A 402 -14.24 -10.71 3.85
N ILE A 403 -15.16 -11.59 4.27
CA ILE A 403 -16.60 -11.52 3.97
C ILE A 403 -17.39 -11.89 5.23
N TYR A 404 -18.43 -11.11 5.51
CA TYR A 404 -19.39 -11.39 6.57
C TYR A 404 -20.64 -12.06 5.98
N SER A 405 -21.13 -13.11 6.65
CA SER A 405 -22.34 -13.82 6.20
C SER A 405 -23.58 -13.25 6.88
N SER A 406 -24.76 -13.43 6.27
CA SER A 406 -26.05 -13.10 6.90
C SER A 406 -26.12 -13.56 8.36
N GLY A 407 -26.55 -12.67 9.25
CA GLY A 407 -26.67 -12.90 10.69
C GLY A 407 -25.34 -12.84 11.46
N ASP A 408 -24.20 -12.59 10.80
CA ASP A 408 -22.97 -12.27 11.51
C ASP A 408 -23.13 -10.95 12.26
N ARG A 409 -22.48 -10.87 13.44
CA ARG A 409 -22.45 -9.68 14.28
C ARG A 409 -21.09 -9.01 14.22
N LEU A 410 -21.09 -7.68 14.18
CA LEU A 410 -19.88 -6.88 14.13
C LEU A 410 -20.02 -5.55 14.86
N ASN A 411 -18.87 -4.98 15.23
CA ASN A 411 -18.75 -3.63 15.76
C ASN A 411 -17.92 -2.79 14.79
N PHE A 412 -18.25 -1.50 14.71
CA PHE A 412 -17.46 -0.51 13.99
C PHE A 412 -17.03 0.57 14.98
N ASP A 413 -15.73 0.86 15.01
CA ASP A 413 -15.15 1.87 15.87
C ASP A 413 -14.41 2.91 15.03
N ALA A 414 -14.73 4.18 15.27
CA ALA A 414 -14.01 5.33 14.76
C ALA A 414 -13.40 6.11 15.95
N PRO A 415 -12.07 6.15 16.07
CA PRO A 415 -11.40 6.84 17.17
C PRO A 415 -11.64 8.34 17.10
N GLN A 416 -11.43 9.00 18.24
CA GLN A 416 -11.46 10.46 18.30
C GLN A 416 -10.36 11.03 17.40
N SER A 417 -10.71 12.05 16.60
CA SER A 417 -9.76 12.76 15.74
C SER A 417 -9.29 14.07 16.37
N GLY A 418 -8.13 14.57 15.94
CA GLY A 418 -7.65 15.91 16.30
C GLY A 418 -8.30 17.05 15.49
N TYR A 419 -9.16 16.73 14.52
CA TYR A 419 -9.84 17.69 13.68
C TYR A 419 -11.08 18.28 14.38
N ALA A 420 -11.46 19.50 13.99
CA ALA A 420 -12.61 20.17 14.57
C ALA A 420 -13.95 19.48 14.23
N ASN A 421 -14.03 18.83 13.06
CA ASN A 421 -15.25 18.18 12.57
C ASN A 421 -15.00 16.72 12.19
N MET A 422 -16.06 15.91 12.29
CA MET A 422 -16.08 14.52 11.85
C MET A 422 -17.44 14.21 11.20
N LEU A 423 -17.43 13.60 10.02
CA LEU A 423 -18.61 13.08 9.34
C LEU A 423 -18.50 11.56 9.24
N VAL A 424 -19.53 10.83 9.68
CA VAL A 424 -19.58 9.37 9.55
C VAL A 424 -20.77 8.97 8.69
N VAL A 425 -20.51 8.27 7.59
CA VAL A 425 -21.55 7.84 6.64
C VAL A 425 -21.37 6.36 6.26
N ASN A 426 -22.47 5.71 5.90
CA ASN A 426 -22.43 4.46 5.14
C ASN A 426 -22.72 4.76 3.66
N LEU A 427 -21.85 4.28 2.76
CA LEU A 427 -22.13 4.17 1.34
C LEU A 427 -22.65 2.76 1.06
N ALA A 428 -23.97 2.61 1.06
CA ALA A 428 -24.62 1.31 0.96
C ALA A 428 -24.38 0.66 -0.43
N ASN A 429 -24.40 -0.67 -0.48
CA ASN A 429 -24.30 -1.43 -1.73
C ASN A 429 -25.42 -1.11 -2.75
N THR A 430 -26.54 -0.54 -2.30
CA THR A 430 -27.67 -0.09 -3.12
C THR A 430 -27.46 1.28 -3.78
N GLY A 431 -26.39 2.01 -3.40
CA GLY A 431 -26.14 3.38 -3.84
C GLY A 431 -26.68 4.47 -2.90
N GLU A 432 -27.36 4.10 -1.82
CA GLU A 432 -27.82 5.05 -0.80
C GLU A 432 -26.63 5.59 0.03
N VAL A 433 -26.69 6.86 0.40
CA VAL A 433 -25.78 7.49 1.37
C VAL A 433 -26.52 7.69 2.68
N GLN A 434 -26.06 7.05 3.75
CA GLN A 434 -26.71 7.09 5.05
C GLN A 434 -25.83 7.85 6.05
N LEU A 435 -26.35 8.91 6.65
CA LEU A 435 -25.66 9.61 7.74
C LEU A 435 -25.73 8.79 9.02
N LEU A 436 -24.57 8.50 9.61
CA LEU A 436 -24.47 7.74 10.86
C LEU A 436 -24.14 8.66 12.04
N ASP A 437 -23.26 9.64 11.84
CA ASP A 437 -22.89 10.63 12.85
C ASP A 437 -22.32 11.91 12.22
N ALA A 438 -22.41 13.02 12.95
CA ALA A 438 -21.77 14.28 12.59
C ALA A 438 -21.32 15.03 13.86
N GLN A 439 -20.01 15.22 13.99
CA GLN A 439 -19.38 16.09 14.96
C GLN A 439 -19.05 17.43 14.29
N ILE A 440 -19.56 18.52 14.84
CA ILE A 440 -19.33 19.88 14.33
C ILE A 440 -18.45 20.65 15.32
N ALA A 441 -17.59 21.52 14.82
CA ALA A 441 -16.77 22.40 15.63
C ALA A 441 -17.58 23.07 16.77
N GLY A 442 -17.14 22.86 18.01
CA GLY A 442 -17.80 23.39 19.21
C GLY A 442 -18.79 22.45 19.90
N SER A 443 -19.14 21.28 19.32
CA SER A 443 -20.00 20.27 19.98
C SER A 443 -19.26 19.40 21.02
N GLY A 444 -17.95 19.56 21.15
CA GLY A 444 -17.08 18.61 21.84
C GLY A 444 -16.70 17.43 20.93
N SER A 445 -15.50 16.89 21.12
CA SER A 445 -15.02 15.75 20.33
C SER A 445 -15.25 14.43 21.04
N HIS A 446 -15.64 13.39 20.29
CA HIS A 446 -15.98 12.08 20.84
C HIS A 446 -15.49 10.92 19.97
N VAL A 447 -15.51 9.72 20.56
CA VAL A 447 -15.32 8.45 19.86
C VAL A 447 -16.67 8.00 19.32
N PHE A 448 -16.74 7.60 18.06
CA PHE A 448 -17.96 7.03 17.47
C PHE A 448 -17.88 5.51 17.43
N LYS A 449 -18.98 4.85 17.83
CA LYS A 449 -19.08 3.39 17.89
C LYS A 449 -20.45 2.92 17.42
N LEU A 450 -20.47 1.89 16.58
CA LEU A 450 -21.64 1.07 16.33
C LEU A 450 -21.39 -0.31 16.92
N THR A 451 -22.30 -0.77 17.77
CA THR A 451 -22.17 -2.05 18.48
C THR A 451 -23.28 -3.01 18.09
N ASP A 452 -22.96 -4.28 17.99
CA ASP A 452 -23.91 -5.37 17.72
C ASP A 452 -24.67 -5.21 16.39
N LEU A 453 -23.97 -4.69 15.37
CA LEU A 453 -24.50 -4.58 14.01
C LEU A 453 -24.73 -5.99 13.44
N GLU A 454 -25.90 -6.20 12.84
CA GLU A 454 -26.25 -7.45 12.16
C GLU A 454 -26.10 -7.31 10.66
N VAL A 455 -25.46 -8.31 10.03
CA VAL A 455 -25.42 -8.39 8.58
C VAL A 455 -26.75 -8.90 8.03
N VAL A 456 -27.44 -8.02 7.30
CA VAL A 456 -28.76 -8.26 6.71
C VAL A 456 -28.78 -7.91 5.21
N LYS A 457 -29.84 -8.31 4.51
CA LYS A 457 -30.06 -7.95 3.09
C LYS A 457 -30.30 -6.44 2.93
N PRO A 458 -29.97 -5.86 1.76
CA PRO A 458 -29.30 -6.47 0.61
C PRO A 458 -27.81 -6.71 0.84
N PHE A 459 -27.26 -7.74 0.21
CA PHE A 459 -25.84 -8.10 0.32
C PHE A 459 -25.00 -7.48 -0.79
N GLY A 460 -23.71 -7.29 -0.51
CA GLY A 460 -22.75 -6.65 -1.40
C GLY A 460 -21.67 -5.91 -0.61
N ALA A 461 -21.15 -4.83 -1.21
CA ALA A 461 -20.07 -4.04 -0.66
C ALA A 461 -20.56 -2.70 -0.11
N ASP A 462 -20.74 -2.63 1.20
CA ASP A 462 -20.97 -1.37 1.92
C ASP A 462 -19.61 -0.74 2.26
N HIS A 463 -19.57 0.59 2.39
CA HIS A 463 -18.35 1.30 2.82
C HIS A 463 -18.69 2.26 3.94
N LEU A 464 -18.20 1.96 5.14
CA LEU A 464 -18.28 2.86 6.28
C LEU A 464 -17.16 3.88 6.15
N VAL A 465 -17.52 5.15 6.02
CA VAL A 465 -16.58 6.25 5.77
C VAL A 465 -16.59 7.21 6.94
N VAL A 466 -15.39 7.57 7.41
CA VAL A 466 -15.17 8.64 8.38
C VAL A 466 -14.32 9.71 7.71
N VAL A 467 -14.85 10.93 7.64
CA VAL A 467 -14.12 12.11 7.19
C VAL A 467 -13.86 12.99 8.41
N SER A 468 -12.60 13.19 8.77
CA SER A 468 -12.18 14.14 9.80
C SER A 468 -11.57 15.36 9.13
N THR A 469 -12.05 16.57 9.44
CA THR A 469 -11.60 17.79 8.75
C THR A 469 -11.77 19.05 9.60
N ASN A 470 -10.95 20.06 9.31
CA ASN A 470 -11.13 21.41 9.85
C ASN A 470 -12.09 22.26 9.01
N ALA A 471 -12.45 21.81 7.80
CA ALA A 471 -13.46 22.46 6.98
C ALA A 471 -14.86 22.32 7.60
N PRO A 472 -15.73 23.34 7.55
CA PRO A 472 -17.11 23.22 8.04
C PRO A 472 -17.90 22.19 7.23
N ILE A 473 -18.56 21.26 7.93
CA ILE A 473 -19.38 20.20 7.32
C ILE A 473 -20.88 20.33 7.63
N ASP A 474 -21.31 21.41 8.29
CA ASP A 474 -22.69 21.63 8.72
C ASP A 474 -23.69 21.49 7.56
N ALA A 475 -23.36 22.09 6.42
CA ALA A 475 -24.19 22.04 5.22
C ALA A 475 -24.25 20.63 4.62
N VAL A 476 -23.16 19.84 4.75
CA VAL A 476 -23.10 18.46 4.29
C VAL A 476 -23.97 17.58 5.18
N ALA A 477 -23.82 17.69 6.50
CA ALA A 477 -24.60 16.94 7.48
C ALA A 477 -26.10 17.29 7.40
N ALA A 478 -26.44 18.58 7.29
CA ALA A 478 -27.82 19.02 7.13
C ALA A 478 -28.46 18.53 5.83
N ALA A 479 -27.69 18.47 4.74
CA ALA A 479 -28.18 17.89 3.50
C ALA A 479 -28.50 16.41 3.69
N LEU A 480 -27.56 15.62 4.24
CA LEU A 480 -27.71 14.18 4.43
C LEU A 480 -28.81 13.80 5.44
N ALA A 481 -29.14 14.67 6.40
CA ALA A 481 -30.26 14.45 7.33
C ALA A 481 -31.63 14.65 6.67
N GLY A 482 -31.68 15.28 5.49
CA GLY A 482 -32.90 15.45 4.72
C GLY A 482 -33.26 14.21 3.88
N PRO A 483 -34.54 14.01 3.54
CA PRO A 483 -34.93 12.90 2.66
C PRO A 483 -34.37 13.08 1.25
N GLY A 484 -33.96 11.97 0.62
CA GLY A 484 -33.64 11.93 -0.81
C GLY A 484 -32.30 12.54 -1.20
N VAL A 485 -31.24 12.39 -0.39
CA VAL A 485 -29.88 12.64 -0.85
C VAL A 485 -29.33 11.40 -1.53
N ASP A 486 -29.07 11.53 -2.83
CA ASP A 486 -28.33 10.56 -3.61
C ASP A 486 -26.81 10.81 -3.55
N ALA A 487 -26.03 9.80 -3.94
CA ALA A 487 -24.58 9.87 -3.97
C ALA A 487 -24.06 11.01 -4.86
N SER A 488 -24.76 11.37 -5.95
CA SER A 488 -24.37 12.48 -6.83
C SER A 488 -24.38 13.82 -6.10
N ARG A 489 -25.41 14.08 -5.28
CA ARG A 489 -25.54 15.32 -4.51
C ARG A 489 -24.53 15.35 -3.37
N PHE A 490 -24.30 14.20 -2.73
CA PHE A 490 -23.25 14.07 -1.72
C PHE A 490 -21.87 14.38 -2.30
N LEU A 491 -21.53 13.84 -3.47
CA LEU A 491 -20.27 14.12 -4.16
C LEU A 491 -20.02 15.61 -4.35
N ARG A 492 -21.00 16.35 -4.91
CA ARG A 492 -20.86 17.78 -5.16
C ARG A 492 -20.57 18.57 -3.88
N LEU A 493 -21.21 18.19 -2.78
CA LEU A 493 -20.98 18.81 -1.47
C LEU A 493 -19.57 18.50 -0.94
N LEU A 494 -19.05 17.29 -1.17
CA LEU A 494 -17.69 16.93 -0.80
C LEU A 494 -16.65 17.66 -1.67
N GLU A 495 -16.85 17.72 -2.99
CA GLU A 495 -15.97 18.46 -3.91
C GLU A 495 -15.87 19.94 -3.49
N GLU A 496 -17.00 20.59 -3.20
CA GLU A 496 -17.02 22.00 -2.79
C GLU A 496 -16.35 22.28 -1.44
N ARG A 497 -16.34 21.30 -0.53
CA ARG A 497 -15.96 21.52 0.88
C ARG A 497 -14.63 20.92 1.27
N LEU A 498 -14.26 19.80 0.65
CA LEU A 498 -13.13 18.98 1.07
C LEU A 498 -12.00 18.92 0.04
N ASP A 499 -12.30 19.09 -1.25
CA ASP A 499 -11.28 18.91 -2.28
C ASP A 499 -10.11 19.89 -2.12
N GLY A 500 -8.90 19.36 -2.03
CA GLY A 500 -7.68 20.12 -1.75
C GLY A 500 -7.58 20.73 -0.34
N THR A 501 -8.48 20.36 0.59
CA THR A 501 -8.41 20.79 2.00
C THR A 501 -7.70 19.77 2.87
N ASP A 502 -7.28 20.19 4.06
CA ASP A 502 -6.73 19.30 5.07
C ASP A 502 -7.84 18.45 5.71
N SER A 503 -7.89 17.18 5.30
CA SER A 503 -8.82 16.19 5.80
C SER A 503 -8.15 14.83 5.89
N ALA A 504 -8.50 14.04 6.91
CA ALA A 504 -8.19 12.62 6.98
C ALA A 504 -9.44 11.83 6.62
N VAL A 505 -9.31 10.85 5.73
CA VAL A 505 -10.43 10.01 5.28
C VAL A 505 -10.11 8.56 5.59
N ALA A 506 -10.98 7.93 6.38
CA ALA A 506 -10.93 6.51 6.67
C ALA A 506 -12.08 5.82 5.94
N ILE A 507 -11.79 4.75 5.21
CA ILE A 507 -12.78 3.95 4.51
C ILE A 507 -12.63 2.51 4.98
N GLN A 508 -13.70 1.96 5.52
CA GLN A 508 -13.79 0.58 5.94
C GLN A 508 -14.75 -0.17 5.02
N PRO A 509 -14.24 -0.98 4.08
CA PRO A 509 -15.10 -1.84 3.27
C PRO A 509 -15.75 -2.91 4.16
N LEU A 510 -17.02 -3.20 3.86
CA LEU A 510 -17.83 -4.24 4.49
C LEU A 510 -18.47 -5.09 3.39
N TYR A 511 -17.82 -6.21 3.06
CA TYR A 511 -18.33 -7.16 2.09
C TYR A 511 -19.22 -8.19 2.78
N THR A 512 -20.43 -8.34 2.28
CA THR A 512 -21.47 -9.18 2.85
C THR A 512 -22.04 -10.16 1.83
N ARG A 513 -22.50 -11.32 2.28
CA ARG A 513 -23.14 -12.32 1.44
C ARG A 513 -24.23 -13.09 2.16
N GLU A 514 -25.07 -13.77 1.38
CA GLU A 514 -25.97 -14.78 1.93
C GLU A 514 -25.17 -15.93 2.56
N ARG A 515 -25.65 -16.44 3.70
CA ARG A 515 -24.99 -17.56 4.37
C ARG A 515 -25.18 -18.81 3.52
N VAL A 516 -24.07 -19.32 2.98
CA VAL A 516 -24.05 -20.60 2.26
C VAL A 516 -24.38 -21.71 3.26
N GLN A 517 -25.43 -22.48 2.98
CA GLN A 517 -25.89 -23.59 3.85
C GLN A 517 -24.96 -24.79 3.82
#